data_AF-A0A9E4TQ13-F1
#
_entry.id   AF-A0A9E4TQ13-F1
#
_cell.length_a   1.000
_cell.length_b   1.000
_cell.length_c   1.000
_cell.angle_alpha   90.00
_cell.angle_beta   90.00
_cell.angle_gamma   90.00
#
_symmetry.space_group_name_H-M   'P 1'
#
loop_
_entity.id
_entity.type
_entity.pdbx_description
1 polymer ?
#
loop_
_entity_poly.entity_id
_entity_poly.type
_entity_poly.pdbx_seq_one_letter_code
_entity_poly.pdbx_strand_id
1 'polypeptide(L)'
;MSSQLRRPLKVGLLLSTFEDLQDGRTAKWADIKAIAQKAEEVGFDSIWIPDHFILQLGTWHSDDSALDLQEEPLGIWECGSLLAALAAVTSRVELGTLVLCNGFRNPAL
;
A
#
# COMPACT_ATOMS: atom_id res chain seq x y z
N MET A 1 -1.95 -7.29 -36.43
CA MET A 1 -2.56 -7.23 -35.08
C MET A 1 -1.71 -8.10 -34.16
N SER A 2 -0.80 -7.49 -33.39
CA SER A 2 0.07 -8.24 -32.49
C SER A 2 -0.73 -8.75 -31.30
N SER A 3 -0.82 -10.07 -31.16
CA SER A 3 -1.32 -10.72 -29.95
C SER A 3 -0.38 -10.34 -28.80
N GLN A 4 -0.80 -9.42 -27.93
CA GLN A 4 -0.08 -9.19 -26.68
C GLN A 4 -0.05 -10.51 -25.91
N LEU A 5 1.16 -11.08 -25.76
CA LEU A 5 1.40 -12.24 -24.93
C LEU A 5 0.95 -11.90 -23.51
N ARG A 6 -0.16 -12.48 -23.06
CA ARG A 6 -0.58 -12.34 -21.65
C ARG A 6 0.43 -13.08 -20.80
N ARG A 7 1.02 -12.38 -19.85
CA ARG A 7 1.93 -12.97 -18.87
C ARG A 7 1.15 -14.03 -18.09
N PRO A 8 1.74 -15.20 -17.78
CA PRO A 8 1.04 -16.27 -17.06
C PRO A 8 0.70 -15.88 -15.62
N LEU A 9 1.37 -14.86 -15.06
CA LEU A 9 1.17 -14.35 -13.71
C LEU A 9 0.93 -12.85 -13.73
N LYS A 10 0.01 -12.39 -12.88
CA LYS A 10 -0.19 -10.98 -12.54
C LYS A 10 0.86 -10.55 -11.51
N VAL A 11 1.30 -9.29 -11.58
CA VAL A 11 2.21 -8.68 -10.61
C VAL A 11 1.55 -7.45 -9.99
N GLY A 12 1.49 -7.42 -8.66
CA GLY A 12 0.95 -6.32 -7.88
C GLY A 12 2.02 -5.52 -7.14
N LEU A 13 1.73 -4.25 -6.86
CA LEU A 13 2.58 -3.36 -6.07
C LEU A 13 1.91 -3.08 -4.71
N LEU A 14 2.58 -3.39 -3.61
CA LEU A 14 2.20 -2.89 -2.28
C LEU A 14 2.68 -1.44 -2.15
N LEU A 15 1.76 -0.51 -1.89
CA LEU A 15 2.12 0.89 -1.67
C LEU A 15 2.67 1.09 -0.26
N SER A 16 3.83 1.76 -0.19
CA SER A 16 4.34 2.29 1.08
C SER A 16 3.48 3.48 1.50
N THR A 17 2.68 3.26 2.53
CA THR A 17 1.69 4.20 3.07
C THR A 17 1.98 4.61 4.51
N PHE A 18 3.09 4.12 5.06
CA PHE A 18 3.49 4.35 6.44
C PHE A 18 4.34 5.62 6.56
N GLU A 19 4.29 6.20 7.74
CA GLU A 19 5.21 7.24 8.16
C GLU A 19 6.65 6.75 8.09
N ASP A 20 7.56 7.61 7.61
CA ASP A 20 9.02 7.44 7.61
C ASP A 20 9.63 6.20 6.92
N LEU A 21 8.83 5.35 6.30
CA LEU A 21 9.30 4.15 5.59
C LEU A 21 9.80 4.40 4.16
N GLN A 22 9.93 5.66 3.70
CA GLN A 22 10.58 6.02 2.43
C GLN A 22 11.91 6.76 2.68
N ASP A 23 12.94 6.02 3.07
CA ASP A 23 14.26 6.56 3.41
C ASP A 23 14.19 7.64 4.51
N GLY A 24 13.40 7.38 5.57
CA GLY A 24 13.19 8.33 6.67
C GLY A 24 12.24 9.48 6.33
N ARG A 25 11.44 9.35 5.26
CA ARG A 25 10.44 10.34 4.88
C ARG A 25 9.06 9.73 4.78
N THR A 26 8.07 10.54 5.13
CA THR A 26 6.66 10.23 4.97
C THR A 26 6.17 10.64 3.59
N ALA A 27 5.63 9.68 2.85
CA ALA A 27 5.07 9.91 1.52
C ALA A 27 3.87 10.86 1.61
N LYS A 28 3.88 11.92 0.80
CA LYS A 28 2.71 12.81 0.66
C LYS A 28 1.81 12.28 -0.45
N TRP A 29 0.58 12.80 -0.51
CA TRP A 29 -0.38 12.45 -1.57
C TRP A 29 0.21 12.59 -2.99
N ALA A 30 0.98 13.64 -3.26
CA ALA A 30 1.61 13.84 -4.57
C ALA A 30 2.57 12.69 -4.93
N ASP A 31 3.32 12.18 -3.95
CA ASP A 31 4.25 11.06 -4.13
C ASP A 31 3.46 9.76 -4.40
N ILE A 32 2.43 9.49 -3.59
CA ILE A 32 1.59 8.28 -3.72
C ILE A 32 0.89 8.25 -5.08
N LYS A 33 0.30 9.38 -5.49
CA LYS A 33 -0.32 9.54 -6.81
C LYS A 33 0.69 9.28 -7.93
N ALA A 34 1.89 9.85 -7.84
CA ALA A 34 2.93 9.66 -8.84
C ALA A 34 3.36 8.19 -8.95
N ILE A 35 3.54 7.50 -7.81
CA ILE A 35 3.87 6.07 -7.78
C ILE A 35 2.75 5.24 -8.40
N ALA A 36 1.49 5.49 -8.04
CA ALA A 36 0.36 4.74 -8.57
C ALA A 36 0.19 4.91 -10.08
N GLN A 37 0.28 6.15 -10.58
CA GLN A 37 0.22 6.42 -12.01
C GLN A 37 1.40 5.82 -12.76
N LYS A 38 2.61 5.84 -12.17
CA LYS A 38 3.77 5.19 -12.75
C LYS A 38 3.64 3.67 -12.76
N ALA A 39 3.13 3.06 -11.70
CA ALA A 39 2.86 1.63 -11.63
C ALA A 39 1.88 1.18 -12.71
N GLU A 40 0.80 1.96 -12.93
CA GLU A 40 -0.10 1.76 -14.06
C GLU A 40 0.66 1.92 -15.39
N GLU A 41 1.40 3.00 -15.60
CA GLU A 41 2.14 3.23 -16.86
C GLU A 41 3.09 2.08 -17.23
N VAL A 42 3.83 1.53 -16.26
CA VAL A 42 4.80 0.45 -16.49
C VAL A 42 4.16 -0.94 -16.56
N GLY A 43 2.84 -1.04 -16.35
CA GLY A 43 2.09 -2.26 -16.58
C GLY A 43 2.00 -3.22 -15.39
N PHE A 44 2.01 -2.71 -14.16
CA PHE A 44 1.52 -3.50 -13.01
C PHE A 44 0.04 -3.82 -13.18
N ASP A 45 -0.36 -5.01 -12.72
CA ASP A 45 -1.74 -5.47 -12.81
C ASP A 45 -2.60 -4.92 -11.67
N SER A 46 -1.99 -4.72 -10.49
CA SER A 46 -2.71 -4.28 -9.29
C SER A 46 -1.88 -3.43 -8.34
N ILE A 47 -2.54 -2.61 -7.53
CA ILE A 47 -1.98 -1.84 -6.42
C ILE A 47 -2.71 -2.23 -5.14
N TRP A 48 -1.94 -2.46 -4.07
CA TRP A 48 -2.43 -2.94 -2.79
C TRP A 48 -2.12 -1.95 -1.67
N ILE A 49 -3.13 -1.68 -0.83
CA ILE A 49 -3.06 -0.72 0.28
C ILE A 49 -3.27 -1.46 1.60
N PRO A 50 -2.34 -1.38 2.57
CA PRO A 50 -2.53 -2.01 3.86
C PRO A 50 -3.55 -1.24 4.72
N ASP A 51 -4.41 -1.97 5.44
CA ASP A 51 -5.40 -1.38 6.34
C ASP A 51 -4.96 -1.45 7.80
N HIS A 52 -4.13 -0.49 8.18
CA HIS A 52 -3.76 -0.26 9.57
C HIS A 52 -4.22 1.14 9.96
N PHE A 53 -4.48 1.36 11.25
CA PHE A 53 -4.62 2.73 11.79
C PHE A 53 -3.32 3.22 12.42
N ILE A 54 -2.58 2.31 13.04
CA ILE A 54 -1.30 2.55 13.71
C ILE A 54 -0.46 1.28 13.46
N LEU A 55 0.81 1.45 13.13
CA LEU A 55 1.77 0.35 13.03
C LEU A 55 2.78 0.46 14.18
N GLN A 56 2.92 -0.59 14.98
CA GLN A 56 3.95 -0.67 16.02
C GLN A 56 4.80 -1.91 15.77
N LEU A 57 6.03 -1.70 15.29
CA LEU A 57 6.94 -2.78 14.90
C LEU A 57 7.79 -3.29 16.07
N GLY A 58 8.17 -2.40 17.00
CA GLY A 58 9.02 -2.76 18.14
C GLY A 58 8.43 -3.78 19.13
N THR A 59 7.12 -4.02 19.13
CA THR A 59 6.49 -5.02 20.01
C THR A 59 6.53 -6.44 19.48
N TRP A 60 6.99 -6.65 18.24
CA TRP A 60 7.12 -7.97 17.60
C TRP A 60 8.49 -8.64 17.81
N HIS A 61 9.32 -8.07 18.67
CA HIS A 61 10.66 -8.59 18.97
C HIS A 61 10.58 -9.79 19.93
N SER A 62 10.83 -10.99 19.40
CA SER A 62 11.55 -12.02 20.14
C SER A 62 13.00 -11.57 20.32
N ASP A 63 13.68 -12.00 21.38
CA ASP A 63 15.06 -11.64 21.81
C ASP A 63 16.19 -11.69 20.73
N ASP A 64 15.89 -12.04 19.48
CA ASP A 64 16.84 -12.37 18.41
C ASP A 64 16.62 -11.58 17.09
N SER A 65 15.73 -10.59 17.03
CA SER A 65 15.52 -9.85 15.77
C SER A 65 16.50 -8.69 15.59
N ALA A 66 17.57 -8.95 14.82
CA ALA A 66 18.62 -8.02 14.38
C ALA A 66 18.17 -6.84 13.49
N LEU A 67 16.89 -6.46 13.56
CA LEU A 67 16.35 -5.31 12.86
C LEU A 67 16.06 -4.25 13.92
N ASP A 68 16.76 -3.13 13.89
CA ASP A 68 16.43 -1.92 14.67
C ASP A 68 15.12 -1.34 14.13
N LEU A 69 14.00 -2.01 14.45
CA LEU A 69 12.67 -1.54 14.08
C LEU A 69 12.26 -0.43 15.03
N GLN A 70 11.57 0.57 14.50
CA GLN A 70 11.08 1.71 15.27
C GLN A 70 10.18 1.23 16.43
N GLU A 71 10.57 1.59 17.66
CA GLU A 71 9.78 1.30 18.86
C GLU A 71 8.50 2.14 18.94
N GLU A 72 8.58 3.36 18.40
CA GLU A 72 7.47 4.31 18.40
C GLU A 72 6.39 3.92 17.37
N PRO A 73 5.10 4.11 17.70
CA PRO A 73 4.02 3.87 16.78
C PRO A 73 4.10 4.79 15.55
N LEU A 74 3.91 4.22 14.36
CA LEU A 74 3.91 4.92 13.08
C LEU A 74 2.49 5.18 12.58
N GLY A 75 2.29 6.39 12.06
CA GLY A 75 1.11 6.73 11.29
C GLY A 75 1.06 6.01 9.94
N ILE A 76 -0.14 5.94 9.37
CA ILE A 76 -0.40 5.36 8.05
C ILE A 76 -1.54 6.11 7.38
N TRP A 77 -1.46 6.26 6.06
CA TRP A 77 -2.59 6.76 5.27
C TRP A 77 -3.81 5.84 5.40
N GLU A 78 -4.97 6.42 5.70
CA GLU A 78 -6.21 5.66 5.89
C GLU A 78 -6.61 4.94 4.58
N CYS A 79 -6.74 3.62 4.67
CA CYS A 79 -6.85 2.72 3.52
C CYS A 79 -8.05 3.04 2.61
N GLY A 80 -9.24 3.25 3.18
CA GLY A 80 -10.47 3.47 2.40
C GLY A 80 -10.43 4.78 1.61
N SER A 81 -10.04 5.87 2.27
CA SER A 81 -9.90 7.19 1.65
C SER A 81 -8.83 7.19 0.57
N LEU A 82 -7.72 6.50 0.81
CA LEU A 82 -6.65 6.39 -0.19
C LEU A 82 -7.08 5.54 -1.39
N LEU A 83 -7.80 4.43 -1.17
CA LEU A 83 -8.35 3.60 -2.23
C LEU A 83 -9.30 4.40 -3.13
N ALA A 84 -10.20 5.19 -2.54
CA ALA A 84 -11.11 6.08 -3.27
C ALA A 84 -10.34 7.16 -4.05
N ALA A 85 -9.33 7.78 -3.45
CA ALA A 85 -8.51 8.79 -4.11
C ALA A 85 -7.72 8.21 -5.29
N LEU A 86 -7.17 7.01 -5.14
CA LEU A 86 -6.45 6.30 -6.21
C LEU A 86 -7.38 5.92 -7.35
N ALA A 87 -8.57 5.40 -7.05
CA ALA A 87 -9.59 5.07 -8.06
C ALA A 87 -9.96 6.28 -8.93
N ALA A 88 -9.90 7.49 -8.39
CA ALA A 88 -10.18 8.71 -9.14
C ALA A 88 -9.04 9.15 -10.08
N VAL A 89 -7.82 8.63 -9.92
CA VAL A 89 -6.63 9.10 -10.65
C VAL A 89 -5.90 8.00 -11.45
N THR A 90 -6.38 6.76 -11.38
CA THR A 90 -5.94 5.62 -12.18
C THR A 90 -7.10 5.07 -13.00
N SER A 91 -6.82 4.38 -14.11
CA SER A 91 -7.85 4.00 -15.09
C SER A 91 -7.91 2.52 -15.44
N ARG A 92 -6.85 1.76 -15.16
CA ARG A 92 -6.66 0.39 -15.63
C ARG A 92 -6.19 -0.56 -14.54
N VAL A 93 -5.30 -0.11 -13.65
CA VAL A 93 -4.74 -0.95 -12.60
C VAL A 93 -5.84 -1.37 -11.62
N GLU A 94 -5.85 -2.64 -11.21
CA GLU A 94 -6.78 -3.12 -10.19
C GLU A 94 -6.35 -2.55 -8.82
N LEU A 95 -7.31 -2.11 -8.00
CA LEU A 95 -7.03 -1.59 -6.67
C LEU A 95 -7.56 -2.55 -5.62
N GLY A 96 -6.75 -2.86 -4.61
CA GLY A 96 -7.10 -3.80 -3.55
C GLY A 96 -6.58 -3.41 -2.17
N THR A 97 -7.21 -3.98 -1.14
CA THR A 97 -6.80 -3.82 0.26
C THR A 97 -5.98 -5.03 0.72
N LEU A 98 -4.91 -4.82 1.49
CA LEU A 98 -4.02 -5.87 2.01
C LEU A 98 -3.79 -5.73 3.52
N VAL A 99 -4.72 -6.14 4.36
CA VAL A 99 -6.06 -6.69 4.10
C VAL A 99 -7.07 -5.71 4.66
N LEU A 100 -8.32 -5.66 4.20
CA LEU A 100 -9.33 -4.89 4.93
C LEU A 100 -9.58 -5.56 6.28
N CYS A 101 -9.36 -4.86 7.39
CA CYS A 101 -9.41 -5.47 8.70
C CYS A 101 -10.84 -5.46 9.25
N ASN A 102 -11.49 -6.63 9.28
CA ASN A 102 -12.83 -6.78 9.85
C ASN A 102 -12.92 -6.35 11.33
N GLY A 103 -11.82 -6.46 12.09
CA GLY A 103 -11.80 -6.01 13.49
C GLY A 103 -11.79 -4.50 13.66
N PHE A 104 -11.41 -3.75 12.62
CA PHE A 104 -11.30 -2.29 12.64
C PHE A 104 -12.53 -1.58 12.09
N ARG A 105 -13.39 -2.29 11.36
CA ARG A 105 -14.46 -1.70 10.57
C ARG A 105 -15.78 -2.44 10.79
N ASN A 106 -16.86 -1.69 10.95
CA ASN A 106 -18.19 -2.27 10.93
C ASN A 106 -18.48 -2.82 9.52
N PRO A 107 -18.94 -4.07 9.35
CA PRO A 107 -19.18 -4.67 8.03
C PRO A 107 -20.29 -4.01 7.21
N ALA A 108 -21.07 -3.09 7.80
CA ALA A 108 -22.06 -2.29 7.11
C ALA A 108 -21.49 -0.98 6.50
N LEU A 109 -20.22 -0.67 6.75
CA LEU A 109 -19.46 0.36 6.03
C LEU A 109 -18.94 -0.20 4.71
#